data_AF-A0A813H7T3-F1
#
_entry.id   AF-A0A813H7T3-F1
#
_cell.length_a   1.000
_cell.length_b   1.000
_cell.length_c   1.000
_cell.angle_alpha   90.00
_cell.angle_beta   90.00
_cell.angle_gamma   90.00
#
_symmetry.space_group_name_H-M   'P 1'
#
loop_
_entity.id
_entity.type
_entity.pdbx_description
1 polymer ?
#
loop_
_entity_poly.entity_id
_entity_poly.type
_entity_poly.pdbx_seq_one_letter_code
_entity_poly.pdbx_strand_id
1 'polypeptide(L)'
;MAQGKLPGYDVRASPSECSASASALLDDPKLDSLRRKAAMAPHLRSMRALFSDRLAVVHQDHLKADPRHIFSALVAFLGASFHFPITAEFGRYNAWGGHRTELCRNASLVAALREALEPEYRAQEELLTVSGDPIPESLQLRRTRCHRLEDVHCVGRDNACQRQAT
;
A
#
# COMPACT_ATOMS: atom_id res chain seq x y z
N MET A 1 -0.51 -38.91 -10.75
CA MET A 1 0.05 -37.58 -10.44
C MET A 1 -0.51 -36.60 -11.47
N ALA A 2 -1.53 -35.83 -11.10
CA ALA A 2 -2.16 -34.87 -12.01
C ALA A 2 -1.44 -33.52 -11.89
N GLN A 3 -0.85 -33.06 -12.99
CA GLN A 3 -0.34 -31.69 -13.10
C GLN A 3 -1.55 -30.75 -13.22
N GLY A 4 -1.94 -30.15 -12.10
CA GLY A 4 -2.94 -29.09 -12.08
C GLY A 4 -2.38 -27.83 -12.73
N LYS A 5 -2.75 -27.60 -13.99
CA LYS A 5 -2.49 -26.35 -14.71
C LYS A 5 -3.39 -25.29 -14.10
N LEU A 6 -2.82 -24.36 -13.32
CA LEU A 6 -3.57 -23.18 -12.85
C LEU A 6 -4.11 -22.44 -14.08
N PRO A 7 -5.39 -22.00 -14.09
CA PRO A 7 -5.93 -21.22 -15.19
C PRO A 7 -5.12 -19.94 -15.33
N GLY A 8 -4.35 -19.86 -16.41
CA GLY A 8 -3.67 -18.65 -16.81
C GLY A 8 -4.70 -17.58 -17.13
N TYR A 9 -4.61 -16.45 -16.45
CA TYR A 9 -5.24 -15.21 -16.90
C TYR A 9 -4.66 -14.87 -18.28
N ASP A 10 -5.41 -15.10 -19.35
CA ASP A 10 -5.07 -14.64 -20.69
C ASP A 10 -5.37 -13.12 -20.75
N VAL A 11 -4.38 -12.31 -20.36
CA VAL A 11 -4.44 -10.84 -20.46
C VAL A 11 -4.17 -10.44 -21.91
N ARG A 12 -5.04 -10.85 -22.83
CA ARG A 12 -5.13 -10.23 -24.16
C ARG A 12 -6.27 -9.22 -24.10
N ALA A 13 -6.01 -8.08 -23.48
CA ALA A 13 -6.89 -6.92 -23.61
C ALA A 13 -7.04 -6.63 -25.10
N SER A 14 -8.30 -6.55 -25.58
CA SER A 14 -8.57 -6.09 -26.94
C SER A 14 -7.98 -4.68 -27.10
N PRO A 15 -7.33 -4.35 -28.23
CA PRO A 15 -6.78 -3.00 -28.46
C PRO A 15 -7.82 -1.87 -28.30
N SER A 16 -9.12 -2.20 -28.39
CA SER A 16 -10.25 -1.28 -28.18
C SER A 16 -10.54 -0.94 -26.72
N GLU A 17 -9.86 -1.56 -25.75
CA GLU A 17 -10.08 -1.37 -24.31
C GLU A 17 -8.95 -0.59 -23.61
N CYS A 18 -7.92 -0.20 -24.35
CA CYS A 18 -6.81 0.59 -23.84
C CYS A 18 -7.15 2.08 -23.89
N SER A 19 -7.00 2.79 -22.77
CA SER A 19 -7.08 4.25 -22.72
C SER A 19 -5.92 4.88 -23.48
N ALA A 20 -6.17 5.99 -24.18
CA ALA A 20 -5.12 6.69 -24.95
C ALA A 20 -3.95 7.19 -24.08
N SER A 21 -4.18 7.42 -22.79
CA SER A 21 -3.14 7.72 -21.80
C SER A 21 -3.63 7.41 -20.37
N ALA A 22 -2.70 7.35 -19.42
CA ALA A 22 -3.04 7.24 -18.00
C ALA A 22 -3.78 8.49 -17.46
N SER A 23 -3.60 9.65 -18.09
CA SER A 23 -4.36 10.86 -17.74
C SER A 23 -5.80 10.79 -18.22
N ALA A 24 -6.03 10.23 -19.42
CA ALA A 24 -7.39 10.05 -19.96
C ALA A 24 -8.25 9.12 -19.10
N LEU A 25 -7.63 8.27 -18.26
CA LEU A 25 -8.35 7.46 -17.28
C LEU A 25 -9.02 8.29 -16.19
N LEU A 26 -8.50 9.47 -15.84
CA LEU A 26 -9.07 10.29 -14.75
C LEU A 26 -10.50 10.75 -15.06
N ASP A 27 -10.77 11.02 -16.33
CA ASP A 27 -12.08 11.45 -16.82
C ASP A 27 -12.96 10.27 -17.27
N ASP A 28 -12.46 9.03 -17.16
CA ASP A 28 -13.20 7.83 -17.55
C ASP A 28 -14.29 7.51 -16.52
N PRO A 29 -15.58 7.50 -16.89
CA PRO A 29 -16.67 7.12 -15.99
C PRO A 29 -16.52 5.72 -15.38
N LYS A 30 -15.81 4.81 -16.08
CA LYS A 30 -15.48 3.49 -15.54
C LYS A 30 -14.47 3.59 -14.41
N LEU A 31 -13.45 4.44 -14.52
CA LEU A 31 -12.50 4.66 -13.43
C LEU A 31 -13.22 5.30 -12.24
N ASP A 32 -14.08 6.28 -12.46
CA ASP A 32 -14.87 6.90 -11.40
C ASP A 32 -15.78 5.88 -10.69
N SER A 33 -16.44 4.98 -11.44
CA SER A 33 -17.19 3.85 -10.90
C SER A 33 -16.29 2.89 -10.09
N LEU A 34 -15.11 2.54 -10.61
CA LEU A 34 -14.13 1.71 -9.92
C LEU A 34 -13.62 2.39 -8.65
N ARG A 35 -13.34 3.69 -8.67
CA ARG A 35 -12.90 4.48 -7.51
C ARG A 35 -13.95 4.47 -6.41
N ARG A 36 -15.23 4.66 -6.75
CA ARG A 36 -16.31 4.54 -5.76
C ARG A 36 -16.41 3.13 -5.18
N LYS A 37 -16.30 2.10 -6.01
CA LYS A 37 -16.34 0.69 -5.56
C LYS A 37 -15.11 0.30 -4.74
N ALA A 38 -13.97 0.91 -5.01
CA ALA A 38 -12.71 0.67 -4.33
C ALA A 38 -12.43 1.69 -3.20
N ALA A 39 -13.37 2.59 -2.90
CA ALA A 39 -13.23 3.59 -1.86
C ALA A 39 -13.11 2.88 -0.51
N MET A 40 -11.99 3.08 0.20
CA MET A 40 -11.71 2.37 1.43
C MET A 40 -12.23 3.13 2.65
N ALA A 41 -12.35 4.45 2.59
CA ALA A 41 -12.73 5.31 3.69
C ALA A 41 -14.04 4.87 4.37
N PRO A 42 -15.14 4.57 3.65
CA PRO A 42 -16.37 4.06 4.28
C PRO A 42 -16.15 2.71 4.97
N HIS A 43 -15.35 1.83 4.37
CA HIS A 43 -15.04 0.51 4.92
C HIS A 43 -14.16 0.60 6.16
N LEU A 44 -13.15 1.46 6.16
CA LEU A 44 -12.28 1.73 7.31
C LEU A 44 -13.09 2.24 8.51
N ARG A 45 -14.00 3.20 8.28
CA ARG A 45 -14.92 3.69 9.31
C ARG A 45 -15.88 2.61 9.81
N SER A 46 -16.42 1.80 8.90
CA SER A 46 -17.32 0.70 9.25
C SER A 46 -16.62 -0.38 10.08
N MET A 47 -15.42 -0.80 9.67
CA MET A 47 -14.62 -1.76 10.43
C MET A 47 -14.34 -1.23 11.83
N ARG A 48 -13.96 0.03 11.96
CA ARG A 48 -13.75 0.62 13.29
C ARG A 48 -15.02 0.67 14.13
N ALA A 49 -16.15 1.04 13.57
CA ALA A 49 -17.42 1.03 14.30
C ALA A 49 -17.81 -0.38 14.79
N LEU A 50 -17.50 -1.43 14.01
CA LEU A 50 -17.84 -2.81 14.34
C LEU A 50 -16.85 -3.48 15.31
N PHE A 51 -15.56 -3.21 15.14
CA PHE A 51 -14.50 -3.91 15.87
C PHE A 51 -13.94 -3.10 17.04
N SER A 52 -14.02 -1.76 17.00
CA SER A 52 -13.53 -0.86 18.05
C SER A 52 -12.07 -1.17 18.46
N ASP A 53 -11.86 -1.58 19.70
CA ASP A 53 -10.59 -1.98 20.32
C ASP A 53 -10.06 -3.32 19.81
N ARG A 54 -10.89 -4.11 19.12
CA ARG A 54 -10.51 -5.36 18.45
C ARG A 54 -10.04 -5.14 17.01
N LEU A 55 -9.72 -3.90 16.63
CA LEU A 55 -9.14 -3.56 15.33
C LEU A 55 -7.72 -3.04 15.52
N ALA A 56 -6.73 -3.86 15.16
CA ALA A 56 -5.35 -3.39 15.01
C ALA A 56 -5.18 -2.74 13.63
N VAL A 57 -4.66 -1.52 13.61
CA VAL A 57 -4.31 -0.79 12.38
C VAL A 57 -2.80 -0.70 12.31
N VAL A 58 -2.21 -1.15 11.20
CA VAL A 58 -0.77 -1.05 10.98
C VAL A 58 -0.54 -0.23 9.72
N HIS A 59 0.07 0.94 9.88
CA HIS A 59 0.51 1.74 8.74
C HIS A 59 1.85 1.20 8.20
N GLN A 60 1.96 1.12 6.87
CA GLN A 60 3.15 0.56 6.21
C GLN A 60 4.44 1.28 6.61
N ASP A 61 4.41 2.60 6.81
CA ASP A 61 5.62 3.35 7.20
C ASP A 61 6.10 3.04 8.61
N HIS A 62 5.21 2.74 9.55
CA HIS A 62 5.64 2.32 10.88
C HIS A 62 6.29 0.94 10.80
N LEU A 63 5.69 0.03 10.02
CA LEU A 63 6.26 -1.29 9.77
C LEU A 63 7.64 -1.20 9.11
N LYS A 64 7.88 -0.20 8.23
CA LYS A 64 9.20 0.04 7.63
C LYS A 64 10.20 0.62 8.64
N ALA A 65 9.77 1.58 9.47
CA ALA A 65 10.65 2.31 10.36
C ALA A 65 11.07 1.49 11.59
N ASP A 66 10.14 0.73 12.17
CA ASP A 66 10.39 -0.12 13.34
C ASP A 66 9.58 -1.42 13.25
N PRO A 67 10.00 -2.38 12.42
CA PRO A 67 9.26 -3.61 12.23
C PRO A 67 9.18 -4.44 13.52
N ARG A 68 10.25 -4.46 14.33
CA ARG A 68 10.27 -5.23 15.58
C ARG A 68 9.20 -4.75 16.54
N HIS A 69 9.08 -3.43 16.74
CA HIS A 69 8.05 -2.87 17.59
C HIS A 69 6.65 -3.24 17.08
N ILE A 70 6.38 -3.08 15.77
CA ILE A 70 5.09 -3.42 15.17
C ILE A 70 4.74 -4.89 15.32
N PHE A 71 5.66 -5.82 15.02
CA PHE A 71 5.40 -7.24 15.20
C PHE A 71 5.18 -7.60 16.66
N SER A 72 5.92 -6.99 17.58
CA SER A 72 5.72 -7.22 19.02
C SER A 72 4.36 -6.71 19.49
N ALA A 73 3.94 -5.54 19.04
CA ALA A 73 2.61 -4.99 19.32
C ALA A 73 1.49 -5.88 18.76
N LEU A 74 1.66 -6.44 17.56
CA LEU A 74 0.70 -7.39 16.98
C LEU A 74 0.60 -8.69 17.77
N VAL A 75 1.73 -9.24 18.23
CA VAL A 75 1.75 -10.45 19.08
C VAL A 75 1.01 -10.17 20.40
N ALA A 76 1.28 -9.03 21.03
CA ALA A 76 0.59 -8.61 22.25
C ALA A 76 -0.92 -8.41 22.02
N PHE A 77 -1.30 -7.76 20.91
CA PHE A 77 -2.69 -7.57 20.51
C PHE A 77 -3.43 -8.90 20.30
N LEU A 78 -2.75 -9.93 19.78
CA LEU A 78 -3.27 -11.29 19.63
C LEU A 78 -3.33 -12.08 20.96
N GLY A 79 -2.92 -11.48 22.08
CA GLY A 79 -2.94 -12.11 23.41
C GLY A 79 -1.80 -13.08 23.66
N ALA A 80 -0.77 -13.09 22.82
CA ALA A 80 0.41 -13.91 23.03
C ALA A 80 1.42 -13.18 23.94
N SER A 81 2.04 -13.93 24.86
CA SER A 81 2.95 -13.41 25.89
C SER A 81 4.43 -13.62 25.56
N PHE A 82 4.75 -14.19 24.41
CA PHE A 82 6.13 -14.43 24.01
C PHE A 82 6.79 -13.16 23.45
N HIS A 83 8.11 -13.10 23.56
CA HIS A 83 8.91 -12.04 23.01
C HIS A 83 9.78 -12.61 21.90
N PHE A 84 9.95 -11.86 20.82
CA PHE A 84 10.89 -12.26 19.77
C PHE A 84 12.32 -12.23 20.32
N PRO A 85 13.17 -13.20 19.98
CA PRO A 85 14.57 -13.17 20.38
C PRO A 85 15.26 -11.90 19.85
N ILE A 86 16.31 -11.47 20.52
CA ILE A 86 17.10 -10.28 20.12
C ILE A 86 17.68 -10.49 18.71
N THR A 87 18.00 -11.73 18.35
CA THR A 87 18.50 -12.12 17.03
C THR A 87 17.43 -12.26 15.96
N ALA A 88 16.14 -12.06 16.27
CA ALA A 88 15.08 -12.12 15.27
C ALA A 88 15.25 -11.00 14.23
N GLU A 89 15.17 -11.35 12.96
CA GLU A 89 15.18 -10.40 11.86
C GLU A 89 13.76 -10.24 11.31
N PHE A 90 13.37 -9.01 10.98
CA PHE A 90 12.04 -8.68 10.46
C PHE A 90 12.17 -8.12 9.05
N GLY A 91 12.33 -9.02 8.07
CA GLY A 91 12.47 -8.65 6.67
C GLY A 91 11.16 -8.17 6.03
N ARG A 92 11.29 -7.30 5.03
CA ARG A 92 10.17 -6.87 4.17
C ARG A 92 10.10 -7.76 2.92
N TYR A 93 9.27 -8.78 2.97
CA TYR A 93 8.99 -9.61 1.79
C TYR A 93 8.04 -8.89 0.81
N ASN A 94 8.10 -9.24 -0.48
CA ASN A 94 7.33 -8.61 -1.56
C ASN A 94 7.59 -7.09 -1.75
N ALA A 95 8.76 -6.60 -1.34
CA ALA A 95 9.23 -5.27 -1.70
C ALA A 95 9.83 -5.29 -3.12
N TRP A 96 8.99 -5.02 -4.12
CA TRP A 96 9.47 -4.86 -5.49
C TRP A 96 9.73 -3.39 -5.76
N GLY A 97 11.01 -3.02 -5.88
CA GLY A 97 11.41 -1.69 -6.32
C GLY A 97 11.12 -1.42 -7.80
N GLY A 98 11.43 -0.20 -8.27
CA GLY A 98 11.31 0.18 -9.68
C GLY A 98 9.99 0.83 -10.08
N HIS A 99 10.00 1.52 -11.22
CA HIS A 99 8.79 2.05 -11.86
C HIS A 99 7.97 0.91 -12.45
N ARG A 100 6.92 0.49 -11.75
CA ARG A 100 5.93 -0.47 -12.29
C ARG A 100 5.03 0.15 -13.35
N THR A 101 4.92 1.48 -13.32
CA THR A 101 4.14 2.28 -14.27
C THR A 101 4.85 3.59 -14.52
N GLU A 102 4.55 4.23 -15.64
CA GLU A 102 5.01 5.58 -15.98
C GLU A 102 4.25 6.69 -15.23
N LEU A 103 3.44 6.33 -14.21
CA LEU A 103 2.62 7.26 -13.43
C LEU A 103 3.46 8.38 -12.81
N CYS A 104 4.65 8.07 -12.30
CA CYS A 104 5.49 9.06 -11.63
C CYS A 104 6.14 10.07 -12.58
N ARG A 105 6.13 9.84 -13.91
CA ARG A 105 6.65 10.81 -14.89
C ARG A 105 5.64 11.93 -15.20
N ASN A 106 4.37 11.77 -14.82
CA ASN A 106 3.33 12.76 -15.06
C ASN A 106 2.91 13.42 -13.73
N ALA A 107 3.55 14.55 -13.39
CA ALA A 107 3.29 15.26 -12.14
C ALA A 107 1.82 15.71 -11.99
N SER A 108 1.19 16.15 -13.09
CA SER A 108 -0.21 16.58 -13.10
C SER A 108 -1.15 15.41 -12.79
N LEU A 109 -0.90 14.25 -13.37
CA LEU A 109 -1.66 13.02 -13.07
C LEU A 109 -1.48 12.60 -11.61
N VAL A 110 -0.26 12.65 -11.07
CA VAL A 110 0.00 12.35 -9.65
C VAL A 110 -0.74 13.33 -8.74
N ALA A 111 -0.73 14.62 -9.06
CA ALA A 111 -1.46 15.63 -8.30
C ALA A 111 -2.98 15.37 -8.32
N ALA A 112 -3.55 15.11 -9.50
CA ALA A 112 -4.96 14.77 -9.63
C ALA A 112 -5.33 13.48 -8.89
N LEU A 113 -4.49 12.44 -8.92
CA LEU A 113 -4.69 11.22 -8.14
C LEU A 113 -4.61 11.45 -6.63
N ARG A 114 -3.74 12.34 -6.17
CA ARG A 114 -3.65 12.71 -4.74
C ARG A 114 -4.92 13.40 -4.28
N GLU A 115 -5.40 14.37 -5.04
CA GLU A 115 -6.67 15.06 -4.75
C GLU A 115 -7.84 14.09 -4.75
N ALA A 116 -7.90 13.24 -5.77
CA ALA A 116 -8.88 12.17 -5.91
C ALA A 116 -8.94 11.18 -4.74
N LEU A 117 -7.83 10.98 -4.04
CA LEU A 117 -7.67 10.05 -2.92
C LEU A 117 -7.66 10.77 -1.55
N GLU A 118 -7.88 12.08 -1.50
CA GLU A 118 -7.92 12.84 -0.25
C GLU A 118 -8.86 12.25 0.81
N PRO A 119 -10.08 11.78 0.49
CA PRO A 119 -10.94 11.13 1.48
C PRO A 119 -10.32 9.87 2.10
N GLU A 120 -9.50 9.14 1.33
CA GLU A 120 -8.83 7.91 1.77
C GLU A 120 -7.65 8.22 2.70
N TYR A 121 -6.91 9.28 2.41
CA TYR A 121 -5.85 9.76 3.28
C TYR A 121 -6.41 10.22 4.63
N ARG A 122 -7.48 11.01 4.62
CA ARG A 122 -8.14 11.46 5.85
C ARG A 122 -8.68 10.31 6.70
N ALA A 123 -9.30 9.30 6.07
CA ALA A 123 -9.77 8.14 6.80
C ALA A 123 -8.64 7.36 7.48
N GLN A 124 -7.45 7.29 6.86
CA GLN A 124 -6.27 6.69 7.50
C GLN A 124 -5.76 7.54 8.67
N GLU A 125 -5.71 8.87 8.53
CA GLU A 125 -5.33 9.79 9.61
C GLU A 125 -6.29 9.71 10.80
N GLU A 126 -7.61 9.71 10.54
CA GLU A 126 -8.66 9.50 11.54
C GLU A 126 -8.49 8.17 12.28
N LEU A 127 -8.12 7.10 11.57
CA LEU A 127 -7.86 5.79 12.16
C LEU A 127 -6.66 5.83 13.09
N LEU A 128 -5.51 6.29 12.60
CA LEU A 128 -4.25 6.32 13.38
C LEU A 128 -4.37 7.20 14.62
N THR A 129 -5.02 8.36 14.48
CA THR A 129 -5.21 9.31 15.59
C THR A 129 -5.90 8.65 16.79
N VAL A 130 -6.92 7.83 16.54
CA VAL A 130 -7.66 7.19 17.65
C VAL A 130 -7.05 5.89 18.10
N SER A 131 -6.29 5.21 17.25
CA SER A 131 -5.40 4.14 17.71
C SER A 131 -4.29 4.67 18.64
N GLY A 132 -4.09 5.99 18.70
CA GLY A 132 -3.00 6.62 19.45
C GLY A 132 -1.65 6.53 18.73
N ASP A 133 -1.67 6.08 17.49
CA ASP A 133 -0.47 5.96 16.67
C ASP A 133 -0.09 7.32 16.08
N PRO A 134 1.21 7.64 15.99
CA PRO A 134 1.65 8.85 15.30
C PRO A 134 1.23 8.78 13.83
N ILE A 135 0.83 9.90 13.23
CA ILE A 135 0.54 9.91 11.79
C ILE A 135 1.88 10.04 11.04
N PRO A 136 2.22 9.10 10.14
CA PRO A 136 3.47 9.17 9.40
C PRO A 136 3.54 10.43 8.53
N GLU A 137 4.71 11.06 8.47
CA GLU A 137 4.95 12.28 7.67
C GLU A 137 4.56 12.07 6.20
N SER A 138 4.81 10.86 5.67
CA SER A 138 4.46 10.56 4.28
C SER A 138 2.95 10.58 4.03
N LEU A 139 2.14 10.18 5.01
CA LEU A 139 0.69 10.27 4.94
C LEU A 139 0.24 11.72 5.04
N GLN A 140 0.73 12.48 6.03
CA GLN A 140 0.41 13.89 6.23
C GLN A 140 0.70 14.74 4.98
N LEU A 141 1.87 14.54 4.39
CA LEU A 141 2.31 15.28 3.20
C LEU A 141 1.78 14.69 1.89
N ARG A 142 0.95 13.65 1.96
CA ARG A 142 0.40 12.92 0.80
C ARG A 142 1.53 12.44 -0.14
N ARG A 143 2.68 12.07 0.43
CA ARG A 143 3.83 11.52 -0.30
C ARG A 143 3.49 10.11 -0.78
N THR A 144 3.34 10.00 -2.08
CA THR A 144 3.21 8.70 -2.77
C THR A 144 4.58 8.06 -2.97
N ARG A 145 4.60 6.83 -3.47
CA ARG A 145 5.82 6.14 -3.92
C ARG A 145 6.65 6.95 -4.93
N CYS A 146 6.04 7.86 -5.69
CA CYS A 146 6.76 8.73 -6.63
C CYS A 146 7.75 9.70 -5.94
N HIS A 147 7.66 9.86 -4.62
CA HIS A 147 8.55 10.72 -3.82
C HIS A 147 9.65 9.92 -3.11
N ARG A 148 9.68 8.59 -3.26
CA ARG A 148 10.61 7.68 -2.58
C ARG A 148 11.63 7.16 -3.59
N LEU A 149 12.74 7.89 -3.74
CA LEU A 149 13.78 7.56 -4.72
C LEU A 149 14.35 6.14 -4.48
N GLU A 150 14.45 5.73 -3.21
CA GLU A 150 14.86 4.39 -2.79
C GLU A 150 13.93 3.28 -3.33
N ASP A 151 12.62 3.56 -3.44
CA ASP A 151 11.64 2.60 -3.97
C ASP A 151 11.59 2.62 -5.52
N VAL A 152 12.27 3.58 -6.17
CA VAL A 152 12.21 3.86 -7.62
C VAL A 152 13.45 3.37 -8.38
N HIS A 153 14.63 3.34 -7.75
CA HIS A 153 15.89 3.03 -8.44
C HIS A 153 16.24 1.54 -8.63
N CYS A 154 15.42 0.60 -8.16
CA CYS A 154 15.61 -0.82 -8.48
C CYS A 154 15.11 -1.15 -9.90
N VAL A 155 15.96 -0.96 -10.91
CA VAL A 155 15.69 -1.38 -12.29
C VAL A 155 16.75 -2.40 -12.71
N GLY A 156 16.40 -3.69 -12.75
CA GLY A 156 17.28 -4.76 -13.22
C GLY A 156 17.16 -6.06 -12.42
N ARG A 157 17.54 -7.20 -13.04
CA ARG A 157 17.65 -8.53 -12.41
C ARG A 157 18.81 -8.62 -11.40
N ASP A 158 19.12 -7.53 -10.72
CA ASP A 158 20.21 -7.50 -9.78
C ASP A 158 19.68 -7.93 -8.41
N ASN A 159 20.16 -9.09 -7.97
CA ASN A 159 19.93 -9.66 -6.63
C ASN A 159 20.34 -8.72 -5.47
N ALA A 160 20.87 -7.53 -5.77
CA ALA A 160 21.23 -6.49 -4.82
C ALA A 160 20.02 -5.81 -4.16
N CYS A 161 18.89 -5.61 -4.87
CA CYS A 161 17.71 -5.00 -4.23
C CYS A 161 16.99 -5.93 -3.24
N GLN A 162 17.24 -7.25 -3.30
CA GLN A 162 16.76 -8.17 -2.26
C GLN A 162 17.64 -8.15 -1.00
N ARG A 163 18.89 -7.67 -1.10
CA ARG A 163 19.89 -7.71 -0.01
C ARG A 163 20.14 -6.39 0.70
N GLN A 164 19.60 -5.27 0.21
CA GLN A 164 19.63 -3.99 0.95
C GLN A 164 18.58 -3.92 2.07
N ALA A 165 17.88 -5.03 2.33
CA ALA A 165 17.01 -5.23 3.48
C ALA A 165 17.64 -6.23 4.47
N THR A 166 18.91 -6.01 4.83
CA THR A 166 19.60 -6.65 5.96
C THR A 166 20.15 -5.58 6.88
#